data_AF-A0A534RWJ8-F1
#
_entry.id   AF-A0A534RWJ8-F1
#
_cell.length_a   1.000
_cell.length_b   1.000
_cell.length_c   1.000
_cell.angle_alpha   90.00
_cell.angle_beta   90.00
_cell.angle_gamma   90.00
#
_symmetry.space_group_name_H-M   'P 1'
#
loop_
_entity.id
_entity.type
_entity.pdbx_description
1 polymer ?
#
loop_
_entity_poly.entity_id
_entity_poly.type
_entity_poly.pdbx_seq_one_letter_code
_entity_poly.pdbx_strand_id
1 'polypeptide(L)'
;FQGVYRDISARKALERQRAEFLSILTHDVKSPLAVILGYTEVLLEKVRERGSALAEEEDVLEKLRSSVLTIDSLITNYLDLSRIEAGPLPLAMMPLTINHILRRVGLRYKAEARYRRISLEVHLQQELPV
;
A
#
# COMPACT_ATOMS: atom_id res chain seq x y z
N PHE A 1 31.40 -27.94 23.18
CA PHE A 1 30.26 -27.32 22.47
C PHE A 1 30.61 -25.86 22.13
N GLN A 2 31.39 -25.65 21.08
CA GLN A 2 31.72 -24.33 20.53
C GLN A 2 31.64 -24.48 19.02
N GLY A 3 30.63 -23.90 18.36
CA GLY A 3 30.53 -24.02 16.91
C GLY A 3 29.17 -23.75 16.30
N VAL A 4 28.50 -22.64 16.66
CA VAL A 4 27.35 -22.10 15.88
C VAL A 4 27.27 -20.56 15.91
N TYR A 5 28.06 -19.85 16.74
CA TYR A 5 27.99 -18.38 16.82
C TYR A 5 28.70 -17.62 15.67
N ARG A 6 29.45 -18.31 14.80
CA ARG A 6 30.02 -17.69 13.60
C ARG A 6 28.99 -17.74 12.48
N ASP A 7 28.69 -16.56 11.93
CA ASP A 7 28.04 -16.30 10.64
C ASP A 7 26.53 -15.97 10.60
N ILE A 8 25.96 -15.50 11.71
CA ILE A 8 24.61 -14.91 11.69
C ILE A 8 24.67 -13.38 11.59
N SER A 9 25.68 -12.76 12.22
CA SER A 9 25.82 -11.29 12.29
C SER A 9 26.15 -10.65 10.94
N ALA A 10 27.06 -11.26 10.16
CA ALA A 10 27.44 -10.76 8.84
C ALA A 10 26.28 -10.85 7.85
N ARG A 11 25.58 -11.99 7.82
CA ARG A 11 24.38 -12.19 7.03
C ARG A 11 23.27 -11.20 7.40
N LYS A 12 22.99 -11.00 8.70
CA LYS A 12 22.00 -10.00 9.15
C LYS A 12 22.38 -8.56 8.78
N ALA A 13 23.67 -8.22 8.80
CA ALA A 13 24.13 -6.89 8.38
C ALA A 13 23.91 -6.67 6.87
N LEU A 14 24.19 -7.68 6.05
CA LEU A 14 23.94 -7.65 4.61
C LEU A 14 22.44 -7.49 4.29
N GLU A 15 21.58 -8.27 4.95
CA GLU A 15 20.13 -8.15 4.75
C GLU A 15 19.60 -6.75 5.14
N ARG A 16 20.13 -6.15 6.21
CA ARG A 16 19.78 -4.76 6.59
C ARG A 16 20.21 -3.74 5.55
N GLN A 17 21.44 -3.84 5.04
CA GLN A 17 21.91 -2.93 3.98
C GLN A 17 21.07 -3.07 2.70
N ARG A 18 20.69 -4.31 2.35
CA ARG A 18 19.80 -4.58 1.23
C ARG A 18 18.42 -3.94 1.43
N ALA A 19 17.84 -4.07 2.63
CA ALA A 19 16.55 -3.48 2.97
C ALA A 19 16.59 -1.94 2.94
N GLU A 20 17.67 -1.32 3.43
CA GLU A 20 17.85 0.13 3.41
C GLU A 20 17.99 0.65 1.96
N PHE A 21 18.82 -0.01 1.15
CA PHE A 21 18.99 0.32 -0.26
C PHE A 21 17.66 0.22 -1.03
N LEU A 22 16.91 -0.86 -0.82
CA LEU A 22 15.59 -1.04 -1.43
C LEU A 22 14.60 0.06 -0.99
N SER A 23 14.66 0.48 0.27
CA SER A 23 13.81 1.55 0.80
C SER A 23 14.06 2.88 0.07
N ILE A 24 15.32 3.21 -0.23
CA ILE A 24 15.69 4.40 -1.00
C ILE A 24 15.16 4.30 -2.43
N LEU A 25 15.46 3.19 -3.12
CA LEU A 25 14.98 2.98 -4.48
C LEU A 25 13.45 3.05 -4.59
N THR A 26 12.74 2.53 -3.60
CA THR A 26 11.28 2.59 -3.58
C THR A 26 10.76 4.02 -3.45
N HIS A 27 11.38 4.84 -2.61
CA HIS A 27 11.01 6.26 -2.53
C HIS A 27 11.18 6.94 -3.90
N ASP A 28 12.30 6.66 -4.58
CA ASP A 28 12.61 7.23 -5.89
C ASP A 28 11.70 6.70 -7.00
N VAL A 29 11.14 5.48 -6.86
CA VAL A 29 10.14 4.93 -7.79
C VAL A 29 8.72 5.40 -7.46
N LYS A 30 8.39 5.63 -6.18
CA LYS A 30 7.08 6.15 -5.77
C LYS A 30 6.82 7.54 -6.33
N SER A 31 7.83 8.39 -6.38
CA SER A 31 7.72 9.75 -6.93
C SER A 31 7.20 9.77 -8.38
N PRO A 32 7.83 9.09 -9.37
CA PRO A 32 7.32 9.05 -10.74
C PRO A 32 5.99 8.31 -10.86
N LEU A 33 5.71 7.27 -10.05
CA LEU A 33 4.40 6.62 -10.05
C LEU A 33 3.29 7.56 -9.57
N ALA A 34 3.54 8.38 -8.55
CA ALA A 34 2.60 9.38 -8.06
C ALA A 34 2.30 10.43 -9.12
N VAL A 35 3.31 10.85 -9.90
CA VAL A 35 3.13 11.75 -11.04
C VAL A 35 2.24 11.11 -12.12
N ILE A 36 2.52 9.85 -12.51
CA ILE A 36 1.71 9.13 -13.49
C ILE A 36 0.27 8.97 -13.00
N LEU A 37 0.07 8.60 -11.73
CA LEU A 37 -1.25 8.47 -11.13
C LEU A 37 -2.00 9.80 -11.17
N GLY A 38 -1.36 10.90 -10.74
CA GLY A 38 -1.97 12.22 -10.72
C GLY A 38 -2.41 12.69 -12.10
N TYR A 39 -1.57 12.52 -13.13
CA TYR A 39 -1.97 12.83 -14.50
C TYR A 39 -3.09 11.93 -15.01
N THR A 40 -3.06 10.63 -14.67
CA THR A 40 -4.12 9.68 -15.04
C THR A 40 -5.45 10.08 -14.41
N GLU A 41 -5.45 10.51 -13.14
CA GLU A 41 -6.65 10.97 -12.44
C GLU A 41 -7.21 12.27 -13.04
N VAL A 42 -6.35 13.24 -13.37
CA VAL A 42 -6.76 14.48 -14.06
C VAL A 42 -7.36 14.18 -15.44
N LEU A 43 -6.80 13.23 -16.19
CA LEU A 43 -7.33 12.84 -17.49
C LEU A 43 -8.67 12.09 -17.36
N LEU A 44 -8.80 11.20 -16.37
CA LEU A 44 -10.07 10.52 -16.06
C LEU A 44 -11.19 11.51 -15.76
N GLU A 45 -10.91 12.54 -14.96
CA GLU A 45 -11.88 13.59 -14.65
C GLU A 45 -12.36 14.30 -15.93
N LYS A 46 -11.43 14.73 -16.79
CA LYS A 46 -11.75 15.39 -18.06
C LYS A 46 -12.52 14.50 -19.04
N VAL A 47 -12.21 13.21 -19.07
CA VAL A 47 -12.93 12.24 -19.92
C VAL A 47 -14.37 12.06 -19.41
N ARG A 48 -14.55 11.91 -18.10
CA ARG A 48 -15.87 11.78 -17.47
C ARG A 48 -16.77 12.99 -17.67
N GLU A 49 -16.21 14.20 -17.67
CA GLU A 49 -16.96 15.43 -17.98
C GLU A 49 -17.55 15.43 -19.39
N ARG A 50 -16.92 14.72 -20.34
CA ARG A 50 -17.38 14.61 -21.74
C ARG A 50 -18.39 13.47 -21.95
N GLY A 51 -18.71 12.71 -20.89
CA GLY A 51 -19.70 11.65 -20.92
C GLY A 51 -19.34 10.49 -21.85
N SER A 52 -20.36 9.82 -22.39
CA SER A 52 -20.20 8.57 -23.15
C SER A 52 -19.45 8.71 -24.48
N ALA A 53 -19.10 9.92 -24.91
CA ALA A 53 -18.36 10.17 -26.15
C ALA A 53 -16.91 9.63 -26.10
N LEU A 54 -16.36 9.39 -24.90
CA LEU A 54 -14.99 8.95 -24.68
C LEU A 54 -14.92 7.70 -23.79
N ALA A 55 -15.88 6.79 -23.93
CA ALA A 55 -15.98 5.60 -23.09
C ALA A 55 -14.76 4.66 -23.24
N GLU A 56 -14.17 4.58 -24.44
CA GLU A 56 -12.97 3.76 -24.68
C GLU A 56 -11.74 4.37 -23.99
N GLU A 57 -11.59 5.68 -24.04
CA GLU A 57 -10.52 6.41 -23.34
C GLU A 57 -10.65 6.29 -21.82
N GLU A 58 -11.89 6.32 -21.29
CA GLU A 58 -12.13 6.10 -19.86
C GLU A 58 -11.64 4.71 -19.44
N ASP A 59 -11.98 3.66 -20.20
CA ASP A 59 -11.56 2.28 -19.92
C ASP A 59 -10.03 2.13 -19.97
N VAL A 60 -9.37 2.73 -20.96
CA VAL A 60 -7.90 2.74 -21.06
C VAL A 60 -7.26 3.43 -19.86
N LEU A 61 -7.79 4.59 -19.45
CA LEU A 61 -7.25 5.33 -18.32
C LEU A 61 -7.50 4.63 -16.98
N GLU A 62 -8.63 3.96 -16.79
CA GLU A 62 -8.88 3.13 -15.60
C GLU A 62 -7.92 1.93 -15.55
N LYS A 63 -7.62 1.29 -16.68
CA LYS A 63 -6.59 0.24 -16.75
C LYS A 63 -5.20 0.76 -16.39
N LEU A 64 -4.84 1.95 -16.88
CA LEU A 64 -3.57 2.59 -16.53
C LEU A 64 -3.50 2.88 -15.02
N ARG A 65 -4.56 3.47 -14.47
CA ARG A 65 -4.68 3.76 -13.03
C ARG A 65 -4.53 2.49 -12.19
N SER A 66 -5.28 1.44 -12.53
CA SER A 66 -5.21 0.13 -11.86
C SER A 66 -3.80 -0.46 -11.92
N SER A 67 -3.11 -0.31 -13.05
CA SER A 67 -1.74 -0.81 -13.22
C SER A 67 -0.76 -0.07 -12.33
N VAL A 68 -0.85 1.27 -12.25
CA VAL A 68 -0.01 2.09 -11.36
C VAL A 68 -0.22 1.73 -9.90
N LEU A 69 -1.47 1.57 -9.47
CA LEU A 69 -1.80 1.16 -8.10
C LEU A 69 -1.31 -0.27 -7.78
N THR A 70 -1.36 -1.17 -8.75
CA THR A 70 -0.81 -2.52 -8.62
C THR A 70 0.70 -2.48 -8.39
N ILE A 71 1.42 -1.69 -9.19
CA ILE A 71 2.87 -1.53 -9.05
C ILE A 71 3.23 -0.92 -7.68
N ASP A 72 2.52 0.14 -7.26
CA ASP A 72 2.75 0.74 -5.93
C ASP A 72 2.55 -0.27 -4.79
N SER A 73 1.50 -1.10 -4.88
CA SER A 73 1.25 -2.15 -3.90
C SER A 73 2.34 -3.23 -3.92
N LEU A 74 2.79 -3.67 -5.10
CA LEU A 74 3.83 -4.69 -5.22
C LEU A 74 5.16 -4.22 -4.62
N ILE A 75 5.55 -2.98 -4.92
CA ILE A 75 6.78 -2.40 -4.39
C ILE A 75 6.68 -2.22 -2.87
N THR A 76 5.54 -1.74 -2.37
CA THR A 76 5.30 -1.60 -0.92
C THR A 76 5.37 -2.95 -0.21
N ASN A 77 4.71 -3.98 -0.74
CA ASN A 77 4.74 -5.33 -0.17
C ASN A 77 6.16 -5.92 -0.17
N TYR A 78 6.94 -5.67 -1.23
CA TYR A 78 8.32 -6.14 -1.33
C TYR A 78 9.23 -5.46 -0.30
N LEU A 79 9.06 -4.15 -0.06
CA LEU A 79 9.77 -3.45 1.01
C LEU A 79 9.45 -4.01 2.39
N ASP A 80 8.17 -4.23 2.67
CA ASP A 80 7.72 -4.74 3.96
C ASP A 80 8.33 -6.13 4.21
N LEU A 81 8.32 -7.00 3.19
CA LEU A 81 8.99 -8.30 3.24
C LEU A 81 10.49 -8.16 3.53
N SER A 82 11.20 -7.31 2.79
CA SER A 82 12.64 -7.11 2.97
C SER A 82 12.98 -6.60 4.38
N ARG A 83 12.15 -5.72 4.95
CA ARG A 83 12.32 -5.24 6.32
C ARG A 83 12.10 -6.34 7.36
N ILE A 84 11.13 -7.23 7.15
CA ILE A 84 10.87 -8.40 8.01
C ILE A 84 12.05 -9.38 7.98
N GLU A 85 12.61 -9.64 6.79
CA GLU A 85 13.76 -10.53 6.61
C GLU A 85 15.05 -9.98 7.27
N ALA A 86 15.22 -8.65 7.26
CA ALA A 86 16.35 -7.95 7.90
C ALA A 86 16.31 -7.96 9.45
N GLY A 87 15.18 -8.33 10.05
CA GLY A 87 15.01 -8.48 11.50
C GLY A 87 13.68 -7.91 12.02
N PRO A 88 13.50 -7.82 13.36
CA PRO A 88 12.27 -7.31 13.93
C PRO A 88 12.01 -5.87 13.45
N LEU A 89 10.84 -5.67 12.85
CA LEU A 89 10.33 -4.34 12.51
C LEU A 89 10.28 -3.51 13.81
N PRO A 90 10.92 -2.32 13.85
CA PRO A 90 10.78 -1.44 15.00
C PRO A 90 9.33 -1.00 15.12
N LEU A 91 8.59 -1.60 16.05
CA LEU A 91 7.22 -1.23 16.34
C LEU A 91 7.20 0.01 17.22
N ALA A 92 6.59 1.08 16.72
CA ALA A 92 6.30 2.26 17.52
C ALA A 92 5.04 2.00 18.35
N MET A 93 5.22 1.49 19.58
CA MET A 93 4.12 1.25 20.50
C MET A 93 3.55 2.59 20.98
N MET A 94 2.32 2.89 20.59
CA MET A 94 1.61 4.11 20.99
C MET A 94 0.13 3.81 21.26
N PRO A 95 -0.55 4.55 22.14
CA PRO A 95 -2.00 4.47 22.28
C PRO A 95 -2.66 4.75 20.92
N LEU A 96 -3.58 3.87 20.52
CA LEU A 96 -4.29 3.99 19.25
C LEU A 96 -5.77 3.73 19.46
N THR A 97 -6.61 4.47 18.73
CA THR A 97 -8.06 4.24 18.75
C THR A 97 -8.45 3.31 17.60
N ILE A 98 -8.66 2.03 17.89
CA ILE A 98 -8.99 1.02 16.87
C ILE A 98 -10.25 1.38 16.08
N ASN A 99 -11.23 2.08 16.68
CA ASN A 99 -12.41 2.58 15.99
C ASN A 99 -12.09 3.52 14.82
N HIS A 100 -11.05 4.37 14.95
CA HIS A 100 -10.60 5.22 13.85
C HIS A 100 -10.02 4.40 12.70
N ILE A 101 -9.26 3.35 13.02
CA ILE A 101 -8.65 2.46 12.02
C ILE A 101 -9.75 1.68 11.29
N LEU A 102 -10.66 1.05 12.03
CA LEU A 102 -11.76 0.26 11.47
C LEU A 102 -12.68 1.11 10.57
N ARG A 103 -12.99 2.35 10.98
CA ARG A 103 -13.76 3.29 10.15
C ARG A 103 -13.05 3.60 8.83
N ARG A 104 -11.73 3.86 8.88
CA ARG A 104 -10.94 4.16 7.69
C ARG A 104 -10.89 2.96 6.74
N VAL A 105 -10.71 1.75 7.27
CA VAL A 105 -10.72 0.50 6.49
C VAL A 105 -12.10 0.28 5.85
N GLY A 106 -13.18 0.43 6.62
CA GLY A 106 -14.53 0.30 6.09
C GLY A 106 -14.84 1.26 4.95
N LEU A 107 -14.44 2.54 5.09
CA LEU A 107 -14.60 3.53 4.02
C LEU A 107 -13.82 3.16 2.76
N ARG A 108 -12.58 2.67 2.90
CA ARG A 108 -11.74 2.25 1.78
C ARG A 108 -12.41 1.17 0.92
N TYR A 109 -13.02 0.17 1.55
CA TYR A 109 -13.65 -0.95 0.83
C TYR A 109 -15.12 -0.71 0.46
N LYS A 110 -15.74 0.38 0.94
CA LYS A 110 -17.15 0.66 0.65
C LYS A 110 -17.45 0.81 -0.84
N ALA A 111 -16.54 1.46 -1.59
CA ALA A 111 -16.68 1.65 -3.03
C ALA A 111 -16.59 0.30 -3.78
N GLU A 112 -15.62 -0.53 -3.42
CA GLU A 112 -15.43 -1.85 -4.01
C GLU A 112 -16.57 -2.82 -3.66
N ALA A 113 -17.03 -2.82 -2.41
CA ALA A 113 -18.18 -3.61 -1.97
C ALA A 113 -19.45 -3.24 -2.77
N ARG A 114 -19.69 -1.94 -3.00
CA ARG A 114 -20.80 -1.47 -3.84
C ARG A 114 -20.68 -1.96 -5.28
N TYR A 115 -19.48 -1.89 -5.87
CA TYR A 115 -19.22 -2.38 -7.23
C TYR A 115 -19.49 -3.88 -7.34
N ARG A 116 -19.06 -4.67 -6.36
CA ARG A 116 -19.26 -6.13 -6.31
C ARG A 116 -20.64 -6.55 -5.78
N ARG A 117 -21.53 -5.59 -5.45
CA ARG A 117 -22.86 -5.83 -4.83
C ARG A 117 -22.79 -6.64 -3.52
N ILE A 118 -21.75 -6.40 -2.72
CA ILE A 118 -21.55 -7.01 -1.40
C ILE A 118 -22.01 -6.00 -0.33
N SER A 119 -22.81 -6.45 0.64
CA SER A 119 -23.12 -5.64 1.82
C SER A 119 -21.90 -5.58 2.74
N LEU A 120 -21.46 -4.37 3.09
CA LEU A 120 -20.36 -4.14 4.01
C LEU A 120 -20.84 -3.24 5.16
N GLU A 121 -20.91 -3.81 6.35
CA GLU A 121 -21.30 -3.11 7.58
C GLU A 121 -20.13 -3.05 8.57
N VAL A 122 -20.01 -1.94 9.29
CA VAL A 122 -18.97 -1.73 10.30
C VAL A 122 -19.64 -1.40 11.62
N HIS A 123 -19.66 -2.38 12.52
CA HIS A 123 -20.18 -2.21 13.88
C HIS A 123 -19.02 -1.83 14.80
N LEU A 124 -19.06 -0.63 15.35
CA LEU A 124 -18.05 -0.12 16.28
C LEU A 124 -18.68 -0.02 17.67
N GLN A 125 -18.10 -0.68 18.67
CA GLN A 125 -18.44 -0.45 20.07
C GLN A 125 -17.87 0.90 20.51
N GLN A 126 -18.65 1.71 21.23
CA GLN A 126 -18.23 3.05 21.65
C GLN A 126 -17.13 3.01 22.71
N GLU A 127 -17.09 1.95 23.52
CA GLU A 127 -16.06 1.69 24.52
C GLU A 127 -15.44 0.33 24.24
N LEU A 128 -14.12 0.31 24.05
CA LEU A 128 -13.36 -0.92 23.99
C LEU A 128 -12.74 -1.15 25.37
N PRO A 129 -12.73 -2.39 25.89
CA PRO A 129 -12.00 -2.68 27.12
C PRO A 129 -10.52 -2.32 26.89
N VAL A 130 -10.01 -1.47 27.80
CA VAL A 130 -8.65 -0.93 27.79
C VAL A 130 -7.64 -2.02 28.11
#